data_AF-C0QSC2-F1
#
_entry.id   AF-C0QSC2-F1
#
_cell.length_a   1.000
_cell.length_b   1.000
_cell.length_c   1.000
_cell.angle_alpha   90.00
_cell.angle_beta   90.00
_cell.angle_gamma   90.00
#
_symmetry.space_group_name_H-M   'P 1'
#
loop_
_entity.id
_entity.type
_entity.pdbx_description
1 polymer ?
#
loop_
_entity_poly.entity_id
_entity_poly.type
_entity_poly.pdbx_seq_one_letter_code
_entity_poly.pdbx_strand_id
1 'polypeptide(L)'
;MASESYLEDLVLSLKKWKDKINKNFGIDLNSFSEEISEDTKNNIRTLLSGEIVNSQEKGYLLEDVIKDLFETLDFATSFDITNKETDHGQFDFIVDFILQDDIKDILAKITEIEVLHNGILGECKNYQDGVGKSLIEQACWRVCKKKKSMFYVAPKYKRGAISEINFFNNHHFMSFNRICWDGSTKLGIIPLDLNFLRICLQEDIRFSSVIFFTIKQAKEGRINNILNLPSNLS
;
A
#
# COMPACT_ATOMS: atom_id res chain seq x y z
N MET A 1 -9.79 -2.79 -18.55
CA MET A 1 -8.34 -2.47 -18.49
C MET A 1 -8.25 -0.98 -18.26
N ALA A 2 -7.45 -0.51 -17.28
CA ALA A 2 -7.13 0.92 -17.19
C ALA A 2 -6.44 1.34 -18.51
N SER A 3 -6.74 2.53 -19.05
CA SER A 3 -6.04 3.00 -20.25
C SER A 3 -4.55 3.17 -19.94
N GLU A 4 -3.68 2.81 -20.88
CA GLU A 4 -2.22 2.98 -20.73
C GLU A 4 -1.86 4.42 -20.37
N SER A 5 -2.61 5.40 -20.89
CA SER A 5 -2.48 6.82 -20.57
C SER A 5 -2.58 7.15 -19.07
N TYR A 6 -3.43 6.44 -18.31
CA TYR A 6 -3.59 6.69 -16.88
C TYR A 6 -2.37 6.22 -16.08
N LEU A 7 -1.83 5.07 -16.45
CA LEU A 7 -0.63 4.54 -15.82
C LEU A 7 0.57 5.44 -16.11
N GLU A 8 0.72 5.92 -17.34
CA GLU A 8 1.74 6.89 -17.74
C GLU A 8 1.65 8.19 -16.91
N ASP A 9 0.45 8.75 -16.74
CA ASP A 9 0.23 9.95 -15.92
C ASP A 9 0.59 9.74 -14.45
N LEU A 10 0.27 8.57 -13.90
CA LEU A 10 0.59 8.18 -12.53
C LEU A 10 2.11 8.07 -12.33
N VAL A 11 2.79 7.38 -13.26
CA VAL A 11 4.26 7.24 -13.27
C VAL A 11 4.93 8.60 -13.34
N LEU A 12 4.49 9.47 -14.27
CA LEU A 12 5.02 10.82 -14.42
C LEU A 12 4.82 11.65 -13.16
N SER A 13 3.65 11.52 -12.51
CA SER A 13 3.34 12.21 -11.26
C SER A 13 4.23 11.76 -10.12
N LEU A 14 4.48 10.45 -10.00
CA LEU A 14 5.38 9.88 -9.00
C LEU A 14 6.81 10.37 -9.22
N LYS A 15 7.33 10.31 -10.46
CA LYS A 15 8.67 10.80 -10.82
C LYS A 15 8.85 12.28 -10.48
N LYS A 16 7.94 13.15 -10.93
CA LYS A 16 7.97 14.59 -10.63
C LYS A 16 7.92 14.88 -9.13
N TRP A 17 7.10 14.13 -8.39
CA TRP A 17 6.99 14.30 -6.95
C TRP A 17 8.28 13.87 -6.24
N LYS A 18 8.83 12.70 -6.58
CA LYS A 18 10.10 12.21 -6.06
C LYS A 18 11.22 13.21 -6.31
N ASP A 19 11.38 13.69 -7.54
CA ASP A 19 12.45 14.65 -7.87
C ASP A 19 12.34 15.94 -7.06
N LYS A 20 11.11 16.42 -6.86
CA LYS A 20 10.84 17.61 -6.03
C LYS A 20 11.25 17.36 -4.57
N ILE A 21 10.93 16.20 -4.01
CA ILE A 21 11.30 15.83 -2.64
C ILE A 21 12.82 15.71 -2.53
N ASN A 22 13.46 14.94 -3.41
CA ASN A 22 14.90 14.76 -3.43
C ASN A 22 15.63 16.11 -3.46
N LYS A 23 15.17 17.02 -4.32
CA LYS A 23 15.73 18.38 -4.44
C LYS A 23 15.50 19.24 -3.19
N ASN A 24 14.27 19.27 -2.68
CA ASN A 24 13.89 20.19 -1.59
C ASN A 24 14.49 19.79 -0.25
N PHE A 25 14.64 18.49 0.00
CA PHE A 25 15.08 17.95 1.27
C PHE A 25 16.51 17.40 1.23
N GLY A 26 17.15 17.35 0.05
CA GLY A 26 18.51 16.84 -0.11
C GLY A 26 18.62 15.35 0.22
N ILE A 27 17.56 14.58 -0.04
CA ILE A 27 17.50 13.13 0.20
C ILE A 27 17.44 12.37 -1.14
N ASP A 28 17.75 11.08 -1.13
CA ASP A 28 17.39 10.19 -2.23
C ASP A 28 16.35 9.18 -1.76
N LEU A 29 15.09 9.31 -2.19
CA LEU A 29 14.05 8.35 -1.82
C LEU A 29 14.36 6.92 -2.26
N ASN A 30 15.21 6.70 -3.27
CA ASN A 30 15.63 5.36 -3.66
C ASN A 30 16.58 4.71 -2.66
N SER A 31 17.24 5.46 -1.77
CA SER A 31 18.18 4.90 -0.78
C SER A 31 17.50 4.16 0.38
N PHE A 32 16.18 4.01 0.33
CA PHE A 32 15.37 3.34 1.34
C PHE A 32 14.88 1.96 0.88
N SER A 33 15.41 1.48 -0.24
CA SER A 33 15.18 0.12 -0.68
C SER A 33 16.24 -0.35 -1.67
N GLU A 34 16.56 -1.63 -1.60
CA GLU A 34 17.40 -2.31 -2.59
C GLU A 34 16.78 -2.32 -4.00
N GLU A 35 17.58 -2.71 -4.99
CA GLU A 35 17.04 -2.99 -6.31
C GLU A 35 16.07 -4.17 -6.26
N ILE A 36 14.97 -4.08 -7.02
CA ILE A 36 14.11 -5.24 -7.22
C ILE A 36 14.90 -6.26 -8.04
N SER A 37 15.07 -7.46 -7.48
CA SER A 37 15.80 -8.55 -8.14
C SER A 37 15.16 -8.95 -9.47
N GLU A 38 15.94 -9.49 -10.40
CA GLU A 38 15.37 -9.99 -11.66
C GLU A 38 14.39 -11.15 -11.45
N ASP A 39 14.58 -11.97 -10.41
CA ASP A 39 13.64 -13.04 -10.05
C ASP A 39 12.29 -12.46 -9.62
N THR A 40 12.29 -11.45 -8.74
CA THR A 40 11.07 -10.74 -8.34
C THR A 40 10.41 -10.04 -9.55
N LYS A 41 11.20 -9.43 -10.45
CA LYS A 41 10.65 -8.86 -11.70
C LYS A 41 10.00 -9.92 -12.59
N ASN A 42 10.60 -11.11 -12.73
CA ASN A 42 10.03 -12.23 -13.47
C ASN A 42 8.71 -12.69 -12.84
N ASN A 43 8.67 -12.83 -11.51
CA ASN A 43 7.44 -13.19 -10.79
C ASN A 43 6.33 -12.17 -11.00
N ILE A 44 6.67 -10.87 -11.02
CA ILE A 44 5.73 -9.80 -11.35
C ILE A 44 5.23 -9.94 -12.80
N ARG A 45 6.11 -10.19 -13.77
CA ARG A 45 5.71 -10.43 -15.18
C ARG A 45 4.70 -11.56 -15.27
N THR A 46 4.94 -12.68 -14.58
CA THR A 46 4.02 -13.84 -14.54
C THR A 46 2.67 -13.49 -13.88
N LEU A 47 2.67 -12.73 -12.77
CA LEU A 47 1.42 -12.28 -12.14
C LEU A 47 0.57 -11.39 -13.07
N LEU A 48 1.23 -10.60 -13.93
CA LEU A 48 0.61 -9.66 -14.84
C LEU A 48 0.23 -10.28 -16.20
N SER A 49 0.84 -11.39 -16.62
CA SER A 49 0.57 -12.05 -17.90
C SER A 49 -0.84 -12.65 -17.97
N GLY A 50 -1.42 -12.97 -16.82
CA GLY A 50 -2.73 -13.63 -16.74
C GLY A 50 -2.68 -15.13 -17.08
N GLU A 51 -1.48 -15.69 -17.25
CA GLU A 51 -1.28 -17.11 -17.57
C GLU A 51 -1.62 -18.04 -16.39
N ILE A 52 -1.49 -17.54 -15.16
CA ILE A 52 -1.89 -18.30 -13.96
C ILE A 52 -3.41 -18.26 -13.82
N VAL A 53 -4.05 -19.38 -14.15
CA VAL A 53 -5.51 -19.58 -14.02
C VAL A 53 -5.89 -20.01 -12.60
N ASN A 54 -5.02 -20.77 -11.93
CA ASN A 54 -5.29 -21.29 -10.58
C ASN A 54 -5.22 -20.16 -9.53
N SER A 55 -6.31 -19.97 -8.77
CA SER A 55 -6.41 -18.87 -7.79
C SER A 55 -5.50 -19.04 -6.58
N GLN A 56 -5.23 -20.29 -6.17
CA GLN A 56 -4.33 -20.60 -5.06
C GLN A 56 -2.87 -20.33 -5.45
N GLU A 57 -2.43 -20.84 -6.60
CA GLU A 57 -1.08 -20.60 -7.14
C GLU A 57 -0.81 -19.11 -7.35
N LYS A 58 -1.79 -18.37 -7.90
CA LYS A 58 -1.73 -16.92 -8.05
C LYS A 58 -1.60 -16.21 -6.70
N GLY A 59 -2.31 -16.70 -5.68
CA GLY A 59 -2.23 -16.16 -4.33
C GLY A 59 -0.86 -16.35 -3.70
N TYR A 60 -0.27 -17.54 -3.82
CA TYR A 60 1.09 -17.81 -3.30
C TYR A 60 2.16 -16.98 -4.02
N LEU A 61 2.09 -16.88 -5.36
CA LEU A 61 3.04 -16.04 -6.09
C LEU A 61 2.89 -14.55 -5.72
N LEU A 62 1.66 -14.08 -5.49
CA LEU A 62 1.43 -12.73 -5.01
C LEU A 62 2.00 -12.53 -3.60
N GLU A 63 1.87 -13.52 -2.72
CA GLU A 63 2.47 -13.50 -1.38
C GLU A 63 3.98 -13.34 -1.45
N ASP A 64 4.66 -14.19 -2.22
CA ASP A 64 6.12 -14.16 -2.37
C ASP A 64 6.58 -12.81 -2.94
N VAL A 65 5.92 -12.29 -3.97
CA VAL A 65 6.26 -10.97 -4.54
C VAL A 65 6.05 -9.85 -3.54
N ILE A 66 4.94 -9.84 -2.80
CA ILE A 66 4.68 -8.81 -1.78
C ILE A 66 5.72 -8.87 -0.68
N LYS A 67 6.06 -10.08 -0.22
CA LYS A 67 7.09 -10.31 0.78
C LYS A 67 8.43 -9.78 0.29
N ASP A 68 8.90 -10.22 -0.87
CA ASP A 68 10.18 -9.77 -1.45
C ASP A 68 10.24 -8.24 -1.52
N LEU A 69 9.19 -7.60 -2.05
CA LEU A 69 9.12 -6.15 -2.15
C LEU A 69 9.22 -5.48 -0.78
N PHE A 70 8.49 -5.96 0.22
CA PHE A 70 8.60 -5.40 1.58
C PHE A 70 9.94 -5.71 2.27
N GLU A 71 10.58 -6.84 1.98
CA GLU A 71 11.93 -7.18 2.45
C GLU A 71 13.01 -6.31 1.80
N THR A 72 12.80 -5.83 0.57
CA THR A 72 13.73 -4.86 -0.05
C THR A 72 13.75 -3.49 0.62
N LEU A 73 12.81 -3.20 1.54
CA LEU A 73 12.75 -1.91 2.21
C LEU A 73 13.72 -1.90 3.41
N ASP A 74 14.76 -1.08 3.29
CA ASP A 74 15.78 -0.90 4.34
C ASP A 74 15.21 -0.34 5.66
N PHE A 75 13.94 0.08 5.64
CA PHE A 75 13.21 0.64 6.76
C PHE A 75 12.25 -0.33 7.46
N ALA A 76 12.16 -1.57 6.98
CA ALA A 76 11.44 -2.64 7.65
C ALA A 76 12.38 -3.40 8.59
N THR A 77 12.00 -3.55 9.87
CA THR A 77 12.79 -4.29 10.86
C THR A 77 12.33 -5.72 11.06
N SER A 78 11.07 -6.02 10.72
CA SER A 78 10.51 -7.36 10.82
C SER A 78 9.31 -7.53 9.87
N PHE A 79 9.22 -8.69 9.25
CA PHE A 79 8.09 -9.11 8.45
C PHE A 79 7.59 -10.46 9.01
N ASP A 80 6.34 -10.51 9.48
CA ASP A 80 5.74 -11.73 10.02
C ASP A 80 4.42 -12.06 9.32
N ILE A 81 4.19 -13.35 9.05
CA ILE A 81 2.97 -13.81 8.39
C ILE A 81 2.11 -14.52 9.42
N THR A 82 1.03 -13.86 9.84
CA THR A 82 0.22 -14.34 10.95
C THR A 82 -0.90 -15.31 10.56
N ASN A 83 -1.27 -15.40 9.28
CA ASN A 83 -2.35 -16.26 8.84
C ASN A 83 -2.14 -16.71 7.38
N LYS A 84 -1.71 -17.97 7.20
CA LYS A 84 -1.36 -18.57 5.90
C LYS A 84 -2.47 -19.47 5.32
N GLU A 85 -3.45 -19.85 6.12
CA GLU A 85 -4.43 -20.87 5.75
C GLU A 85 -5.73 -20.22 5.27
N THR A 86 -5.82 -19.90 3.99
CA THR A 86 -7.13 -19.78 3.36
C THR A 86 -7.17 -20.51 2.02
N ASP A 87 -8.35 -21.05 1.70
CA ASP A 87 -8.60 -21.93 0.55
C ASP A 87 -8.40 -21.26 -0.83
N HIS A 88 -8.11 -19.95 -0.88
CA HIS A 88 -8.08 -19.15 -2.11
C HIS A 88 -6.88 -18.20 -2.20
N GLY A 89 -5.81 -18.44 -1.44
CA GLY A 89 -4.64 -17.55 -1.46
C GLY A 89 -4.95 -16.15 -0.89
N GLN A 90 -5.84 -16.10 0.10
CA GLN A 90 -5.98 -14.94 0.98
C GLN A 90 -5.01 -15.17 2.14
N PHE A 91 -4.17 -14.18 2.45
CA PHE A 91 -3.29 -14.29 3.60
C PHE A 91 -3.29 -12.97 4.35
N ASP A 92 -3.39 -13.07 5.68
CA ASP A 92 -3.27 -11.92 6.57
C ASP A 92 -1.81 -11.90 7.04
N PHE A 93 -1.05 -10.91 6.60
CA PHE A 93 0.35 -10.73 6.97
C PHE A 93 0.50 -9.50 7.83
N ILE A 94 1.29 -9.57 8.91
CA ILE A 94 1.60 -8.41 9.72
C ILE A 94 3.02 -7.99 9.42
N VAL A 95 3.17 -6.90 8.64
CA VAL A 95 4.49 -6.30 8.50
C VAL A 95 4.69 -5.29 9.61
N ASP A 96 5.35 -5.70 10.67
CA ASP A 96 5.76 -4.77 11.72
C ASP A 96 6.98 -3.96 11.24
N PHE A 97 6.70 -2.86 10.56
CA PHE A 97 7.72 -1.83 10.33
C PHE A 97 8.01 -1.13 11.65
N ILE A 98 9.25 -1.20 12.13
CA ILE A 98 9.78 -0.16 12.99
C ILE A 98 10.61 0.71 12.09
N LEU A 99 10.05 1.84 11.68
CA LEU A 99 10.82 2.84 11.00
C LEU A 99 11.93 3.30 11.95
N GLN A 100 13.18 3.19 11.51
CA GLN A 100 14.31 3.78 12.22
C GLN A 100 14.04 5.28 12.42
N ASP A 101 14.49 5.86 13.53
CA ASP A 101 14.14 7.25 13.89
C ASP A 101 14.53 8.27 12.82
N ASP A 102 15.64 8.03 12.11
CA ASP A 102 16.08 8.86 10.97
C ASP A 102 15.05 8.88 9.83
N ILE A 103 14.37 7.75 9.60
CA ILE A 103 13.35 7.60 8.56
C ILE A 103 12.03 8.22 9.02
N LYS A 104 11.71 8.12 10.31
CA LYS A 104 10.58 8.84 10.90
C LYS A 104 10.75 10.35 10.72
N ASP A 105 11.94 10.89 10.98
CA ASP A 105 12.23 12.31 10.84
C ASP A 105 12.16 12.78 9.38
N ILE A 106 12.66 11.98 8.45
CA ILE A 106 12.54 12.25 7.01
C ILE A 106 11.08 12.21 6.58
N LEU A 107 10.31 11.21 7.04
CA LEU A 107 8.90 11.08 6.70
C LEU A 107 8.06 12.19 7.29
N ALA A 108 8.33 12.61 8.53
CA ALA A 108 7.72 13.77 9.19
C ALA A 108 7.97 15.09 8.42
N LYS A 109 9.12 15.21 7.74
CA LYS A 109 9.46 16.38 6.90
C LYS A 109 8.82 16.35 5.52
N ILE A 110 8.65 15.18 4.92
CA ILE A 110 7.97 15.00 3.62
C ILE A 110 6.44 15.11 3.78
N THR A 111 5.95 14.69 4.95
CA THR A 111 4.54 14.55 5.26
C THR A 111 4.38 14.70 6.78
N GLU A 112 3.44 15.51 7.32
CA GLU A 112 3.25 15.55 8.79
C GLU A 112 2.57 14.23 9.28
N ILE A 113 3.28 13.11 9.17
CA ILE A 113 2.77 11.75 9.26
C ILE A 113 3.36 11.13 10.52
N GLU A 114 2.59 11.25 11.61
CA GLU A 114 2.79 10.51 12.86
C GLU A 114 2.27 9.06 12.78
N VAL A 115 1.62 8.72 11.66
CA VAL A 115 0.96 7.44 11.29
C VAL A 115 1.90 6.22 11.40
N LEU A 116 3.18 6.49 11.53
CA LEU A 116 4.32 5.62 11.36
C LEU A 116 5.07 5.34 12.67
N HIS A 117 4.76 6.06 13.75
CA HIS A 117 5.43 5.89 15.04
C HIS A 117 5.17 4.52 15.68
N ASN A 118 4.00 3.92 15.44
CA ASN A 118 3.58 2.65 16.06
C ASN A 118 3.80 1.44 15.14
N GLY A 119 4.36 1.63 13.95
CA GLY A 119 4.43 0.63 12.89
C GLY A 119 3.14 0.49 12.07
N ILE A 120 3.22 -0.31 11.01
CA ILE A 120 2.12 -0.55 10.05
C ILE A 120 1.70 -2.04 10.16
N LEU A 121 0.53 -2.39 9.66
CA LEU A 121 0.04 -3.76 9.48
C LEU A 121 -0.10 -4.02 7.98
N GLY A 122 0.03 -5.27 7.54
CA GLY A 122 -0.32 -5.66 6.17
C GLY A 122 -1.68 -6.34 6.12
N GLU A 123 -2.31 -6.34 4.95
CA GLU A 123 -3.38 -7.30 4.63
C GLU A 123 -3.42 -7.50 3.11
N CYS A 124 -3.36 -8.74 2.62
CA CYS A 124 -3.40 -9.03 1.18
C CYS A 124 -4.66 -9.82 0.85
N LYS A 125 -5.47 -9.32 -0.07
CA LYS A 125 -6.71 -9.97 -0.50
C LYS A 125 -6.77 -10.12 -2.00
N ASN A 126 -6.65 -11.35 -2.50
CA ASN A 126 -6.70 -11.67 -3.93
C ASN A 126 -8.11 -12.04 -4.43
N TYR A 127 -9.14 -11.22 -4.16
CA TYR A 127 -10.49 -11.50 -4.67
C TYR A 127 -10.65 -11.08 -6.14
N GLN A 128 -11.11 -11.99 -7.00
CA GLN A 128 -11.39 -11.68 -8.42
C GLN A 128 -12.37 -10.52 -8.59
N ASP A 129 -13.39 -10.42 -7.74
CA ASP A 129 -14.41 -9.36 -7.79
C ASP A 129 -14.00 -8.06 -7.10
N GLY A 130 -12.82 -8.04 -6.48
CA GLY A 130 -12.33 -6.89 -5.75
C GLY A 130 -12.93 -6.75 -4.36
N VAL A 131 -12.27 -5.93 -3.56
CA VAL A 131 -12.59 -5.76 -2.14
C VAL A 131 -13.73 -4.75 -1.97
N GLY A 132 -14.76 -5.17 -1.22
CA GLY A 132 -15.94 -4.36 -0.91
C GLY A 132 -15.83 -3.64 0.43
N LYS A 133 -16.83 -2.80 0.70
CA LYS A 133 -16.93 -1.96 1.91
C LYS A 133 -16.79 -2.75 3.21
N SER A 134 -17.48 -3.88 3.33
CA SER A 134 -17.52 -4.70 4.56
C SER A 134 -16.15 -5.21 5.01
N LEU A 135 -15.28 -5.57 4.06
CA LEU A 135 -13.92 -6.01 4.35
C LEU A 135 -13.04 -4.83 4.82
N ILE A 136 -13.20 -3.66 4.20
CA ILE A 136 -12.52 -2.44 4.64
C ILE A 136 -12.97 -2.03 6.05
N GLU A 137 -14.26 -2.12 6.37
CA GLU A 137 -14.75 -1.83 7.72
C GLU A 137 -14.06 -2.74 8.76
N GLN A 138 -13.86 -4.03 8.46
CA GLN A 138 -13.10 -4.94 9.33
C GLN A 138 -11.64 -4.51 9.49
N ALA A 139 -11.00 -4.07 8.40
CA ALA A 139 -9.64 -3.52 8.45
C ALA A 139 -9.57 -2.25 9.33
N CYS A 140 -10.54 -1.34 9.21
CA CYS A 140 -10.66 -0.15 10.07
C CYS A 140 -10.71 -0.55 11.55
N TRP A 141 -11.53 -1.56 11.91
CA TRP A 141 -11.59 -2.09 13.27
C TRP A 141 -10.24 -2.64 13.76
N ARG A 142 -9.50 -3.36 12.90
CA ARG A 142 -8.17 -3.89 13.24
C ARG A 142 -7.16 -2.77 13.49
N VAL A 143 -7.11 -1.77 12.62
CA VAL A 143 -6.26 -0.56 12.76
C VAL A 143 -6.52 0.11 14.11
N CYS A 144 -7.79 0.34 14.43
CA CYS A 144 -8.22 0.91 15.70
C CYS A 144 -7.81 0.06 16.92
N LYS A 145 -8.05 -1.26 16.86
CA LYS A 145 -7.76 -2.18 17.96
C LYS A 145 -6.26 -2.34 18.22
N LYS A 146 -5.45 -2.40 17.16
CA LYS A 146 -3.99 -2.59 17.22
C LYS A 146 -3.23 -1.29 17.41
N LYS A 147 -3.87 -0.13 17.17
CA LYS A 147 -3.27 1.21 17.18
C LYS A 147 -2.10 1.35 16.20
N LYS A 148 -2.21 0.68 15.05
CA LYS A 148 -1.23 0.68 13.95
C LYS A 148 -1.94 0.94 12.64
N SER A 149 -1.32 1.73 11.77
CA SER A 149 -1.81 1.96 10.41
C SER A 149 -1.72 0.69 9.58
N MET A 150 -2.31 0.63 8.39
CA MET A 150 -2.33 -0.62 7.61
C MET A 150 -2.09 -0.38 6.12
N PHE A 151 -1.14 -1.10 5.51
CA PHE A 151 -1.15 -1.37 4.08
C PHE A 151 -2.21 -2.42 3.77
N TYR A 152 -3.12 -2.08 2.88
CA TYR A 152 -4.10 -3.03 2.38
C TYR A 152 -3.80 -3.27 0.91
N VAL A 153 -3.58 -4.51 0.50
CA VAL A 153 -3.19 -4.90 -0.85
C VAL A 153 -4.33 -5.71 -1.48
N ALA A 154 -4.82 -5.28 -2.64
CA ALA A 154 -5.88 -6.02 -3.35
C ALA A 154 -5.80 -5.82 -4.86
N PRO A 155 -6.21 -6.80 -5.69
CA PRO A 155 -6.27 -6.65 -7.14
C PRO A 155 -7.05 -5.44 -7.63
N LYS A 156 -8.15 -5.11 -6.95
CA LYS A 156 -9.00 -3.96 -7.22
C LYS A 156 -9.91 -3.68 -6.01
N TYR A 157 -10.39 -2.44 -5.92
CA TYR A 157 -11.31 -1.98 -4.88
C TYR A 157 -12.66 -1.58 -5.49
N LYS A 158 -13.76 -1.92 -4.83
CA LYS A 158 -15.09 -1.44 -5.25
C LYS A 158 -15.28 0.02 -4.81
N ARG A 159 -16.12 0.79 -5.52
CA ARG A 159 -16.38 2.22 -5.24
C ARG A 159 -16.67 2.51 -3.76
N GLY A 160 -17.50 1.68 -3.12
CA GLY A 160 -17.82 1.80 -1.69
C GLY A 160 -16.65 1.53 -0.74
N ALA A 161 -15.68 0.71 -1.15
CA ALA A 161 -14.47 0.44 -0.37
C ALA A 161 -13.57 1.67 -0.32
N ILE A 162 -13.34 2.32 -1.47
CA ILE A 162 -12.50 3.53 -1.54
C ILE A 162 -13.15 4.69 -0.78
N SER A 163 -14.47 4.86 -0.89
CA SER A 163 -15.20 5.85 -0.08
C SER A 163 -15.02 5.60 1.41
N GLU A 164 -15.04 4.35 1.87
CA GLU A 164 -14.83 4.00 3.27
C GLU A 164 -13.39 4.26 3.74
N ILE A 165 -12.39 3.92 2.92
CA ILE A 165 -10.98 4.24 3.23
C ILE A 165 -10.79 5.75 3.34
N ASN A 166 -11.28 6.52 2.36
CA ASN A 166 -11.20 7.98 2.40
C ASN A 166 -11.98 8.54 3.60
N PHE A 167 -13.13 7.96 3.93
CA PHE A 167 -13.89 8.37 5.10
C PHE A 167 -13.06 8.13 6.37
N PHE A 168 -12.52 6.93 6.58
CA PHE A 168 -11.68 6.58 7.72
C PHE A 168 -10.43 7.45 7.84
N ASN A 169 -9.72 7.69 6.73
CA ASN A 169 -8.50 8.50 6.72
C ASN A 169 -8.76 10.00 6.97
N ASN A 170 -9.91 10.52 6.51
CA ASN A 170 -10.28 11.93 6.72
C ASN A 170 -11.01 12.19 8.04
N HIS A 171 -11.78 11.20 8.50
CA HIS A 171 -12.62 11.28 9.68
C HIS A 171 -12.13 10.23 10.67
N HIS A 172 -11.19 10.62 11.53
CA HIS A 172 -10.91 9.87 12.74
C HIS A 172 -12.18 9.93 13.62
N PHE A 173 -13.01 8.89 13.51
CA PHE A 173 -14.41 8.83 13.94
C PHE A 173 -14.69 9.37 15.36
N MET A 174 -15.64 10.31 15.48
CA MET A 174 -16.12 10.77 16.79
C MET A 174 -16.98 9.75 17.57
N SER A 175 -17.46 8.69 16.93
CA SER A 175 -18.25 7.61 17.58
C SER A 175 -17.40 6.39 17.97
N PHE A 176 -16.19 6.25 17.42
CA PHE A 176 -15.13 5.35 17.91
C PHE A 176 -14.23 5.99 18.99
N ASN A 177 -14.55 7.24 19.37
CA ASN A 177 -13.74 8.15 20.19
C ASN A 177 -13.35 7.66 21.58
N ARG A 178 -13.92 6.57 22.11
CA ARG A 178 -13.55 6.10 23.45
C ARG A 178 -12.48 5.00 23.46
N ILE A 179 -12.15 4.41 22.31
CA ILE A 179 -11.17 3.31 22.24
C ILE A 179 -9.86 3.76 21.57
N CYS A 180 -9.91 4.75 20.68
CA CYS A 180 -8.85 4.93 19.67
C CYS A 180 -8.16 6.30 19.66
N TRP A 181 -8.69 7.31 20.36
CA TRP A 181 -8.26 8.69 20.17
C TRP A 181 -7.80 9.31 21.48
N ASP A 182 -6.50 9.58 21.59
CA ASP A 182 -5.91 10.44 22.62
C ASP A 182 -5.70 11.89 22.13
N GLY A 183 -6.17 12.21 20.91
CA GLY A 183 -5.96 13.51 20.27
C GLY A 183 -4.63 13.63 19.50
N SER A 184 -3.67 12.72 19.74
CA SER A 184 -2.31 12.80 19.18
C SER A 184 -2.05 11.79 18.06
N THR A 185 -2.61 10.58 18.12
CA THR A 185 -2.27 9.54 17.12
C THR A 185 -3.23 9.56 15.91
N LYS A 186 -2.72 9.89 14.72
CA LYS A 186 -3.45 9.73 13.44
C LYS A 186 -3.13 8.37 12.82
N LEU A 187 -4.13 7.50 12.68
CA LEU A 187 -4.01 6.18 12.04
C LEU A 187 -4.68 6.19 10.66
N GLY A 188 -4.25 5.31 9.75
CA GLY A 188 -4.82 5.24 8.40
C GLY A 188 -4.74 3.87 7.73
N ILE A 189 -5.55 3.71 6.69
CA ILE A 189 -5.43 2.61 5.71
C ILE A 189 -4.77 3.17 4.45
N ILE A 190 -3.70 2.50 4.01
CA ILE A 190 -2.88 2.83 2.83
C ILE A 190 -3.15 1.75 1.78
N PRO A 191 -4.03 2.00 0.81
CA PRO A 191 -4.38 0.99 -0.18
C PRO A 191 -3.32 0.90 -1.28
N LEU A 192 -3.02 -0.33 -1.67
CA LEU A 192 -2.17 -0.75 -2.77
C LEU A 192 -2.97 -1.68 -3.68
N ASP A 193 -2.80 -1.54 -5.01
CA ASP A 193 -3.43 -2.41 -6.00
C ASP A 193 -2.44 -3.00 -7.02
N LEU A 194 -2.84 -3.96 -7.85
CA LEU A 194 -1.90 -4.59 -8.79
C LEU A 194 -1.23 -3.61 -9.79
N ASN A 195 -1.68 -2.35 -9.92
CA ASN A 195 -0.93 -1.37 -10.70
C ASN A 195 0.39 -0.98 -10.03
N PHE A 196 0.51 -1.07 -8.70
CA PHE A 196 1.80 -0.83 -8.04
C PHE A 196 2.88 -1.82 -8.53
N LEU A 197 2.50 -3.08 -8.82
CA LEU A 197 3.43 -4.07 -9.39
C LEU A 197 3.91 -3.66 -10.79
N ARG A 198 3.01 -3.09 -11.61
CA ARG A 198 3.37 -2.58 -12.95
C ARG A 198 4.36 -1.43 -12.84
N ILE A 199 4.13 -0.49 -11.92
CA ILE A 199 5.03 0.64 -11.66
C ILE A 199 6.42 0.16 -11.24
N CYS A 200 6.47 -0.84 -10.36
CA CYS A 200 7.73 -1.44 -9.90
C CYS A 200 8.50 -2.12 -11.04
N LEU A 201 7.79 -2.73 -12.00
CA LEU A 201 8.39 -3.45 -13.13
C LEU A 201 8.84 -2.55 -14.28
N GLN A 202 8.03 -1.54 -14.65
CA GLN A 202 8.12 -0.90 -15.97
C GLN A 202 9.02 0.34 -16.01
N GLU A 203 9.33 0.94 -14.85
CA GLU A 203 9.82 2.33 -14.82
C GLU A 203 11.12 2.52 -14.04
N ASP A 204 11.77 1.43 -13.63
CA ASP A 204 12.91 1.41 -12.69
C ASP A 204 12.66 2.26 -11.42
N ILE A 205 11.38 2.40 -11.05
CA ILE A 205 10.96 3.08 -9.83
C ILE A 205 11.11 2.08 -8.68
N ARG A 206 11.98 2.41 -7.71
CA ARG A 206 12.15 1.64 -6.49
C ARG A 206 10.86 1.57 -5.67
N PHE A 207 10.69 0.46 -4.96
CA PHE A 207 9.49 0.21 -4.17
C PHE A 207 9.27 1.25 -3.07
N SER A 208 10.34 1.75 -2.43
CA SER A 208 10.27 2.82 -1.43
C SER A 208 9.54 4.07 -1.95
N SER A 209 9.79 4.47 -3.20
CA SER A 209 9.16 5.65 -3.82
C SER A 209 7.66 5.46 -4.02
N VAL A 210 7.24 4.24 -4.36
CA VAL A 210 5.82 3.87 -4.49
C VAL A 210 5.13 3.91 -3.12
N ILE A 211 5.78 3.36 -2.11
CA ILE A 211 5.27 3.37 -0.73
C ILE A 211 5.09 4.81 -0.21
N PHE A 212 6.10 5.67 -0.33
CA PHE A 212 5.97 7.04 0.17
C PHE A 212 4.91 7.85 -0.59
N PHE A 213 4.81 7.64 -1.91
CA PHE A 213 3.79 8.29 -2.71
C PHE A 213 2.37 7.87 -2.31
N THR A 214 2.13 6.57 -2.09
CA THR A 214 0.81 6.04 -1.72
C THR A 214 0.38 6.50 -0.33
N ILE A 215 1.31 6.53 0.64
CA ILE A 215 1.09 7.11 1.97
C ILE A 215 0.63 8.57 1.87
N LYS A 216 1.31 9.40 1.07
CA LYS A 216 0.94 10.80 0.85
C LYS A 216 -0.49 10.93 0.32
N GLN A 217 -0.84 10.16 -0.71
CA GLN A 217 -2.17 10.22 -1.31
C GLN A 217 -3.26 9.75 -0.34
N ALA A 218 -2.95 8.75 0.51
CA ALA A 218 -3.83 8.29 1.56
C ALA A 218 -4.22 9.39 2.55
N LYS A 219 -3.23 10.19 2.98
CA LYS A 219 -3.46 11.35 3.87
C LYS A 219 -4.25 12.47 3.19
N GLU A 220 -3.98 12.75 1.92
CA GLU A 220 -4.66 13.82 1.19
C GLU A 220 -6.12 13.47 0.84
N GLY A 221 -6.61 12.27 1.17
CA GLY A 221 -7.91 11.77 0.72
C GLY A 221 -7.98 11.62 -0.80
N ARG A 222 -6.82 11.58 -1.46
CA ARG A 222 -6.64 11.54 -2.92
C ARG A 222 -6.32 10.13 -3.40
N ILE A 223 -6.66 9.11 -2.61
CA ILE A 223 -6.54 7.70 -2.97
C ILE A 223 -7.22 7.42 -4.31
N ASN A 224 -8.33 8.12 -4.60
CA ASN A 224 -9.01 8.04 -5.90
C ASN A 224 -8.05 8.27 -7.07
N ASN A 225 -7.06 9.15 -6.95
CA ASN A 225 -6.16 9.48 -8.05
C ASN A 225 -5.10 8.40 -8.34
N ILE A 226 -4.77 7.52 -7.38
CA ILE A 226 -3.93 6.32 -7.60
C ILE A 226 -4.77 5.11 -7.99
N LEU A 227 -5.99 5.02 -7.46
CA LEU A 227 -6.89 3.88 -7.62
C LEU A 227 -8.06 4.18 -8.57
N ASN A 228 -7.91 5.16 -9.47
CA ASN A 228 -8.99 5.59 -10.38
C ASN A 228 -9.20 4.46 -11.40
N LEU A 229 -9.95 3.46 -10.97
CA LEU A 229 -10.72 2.61 -11.85
C LEU A 229 -11.60 3.55 -12.68
N PRO A 230 -11.47 3.59 -14.01
CA PRO A 230 -12.42 4.34 -14.81
C PRO A 230 -13.83 3.86 -14.45
N SER A 231 -14.62 4.76 -13.87
CA SER A 231 -16.01 4.52 -13.48
C SER A 231 -16.97 4.62 -14.67
N ASN A 232 -16.52 4.24 -15.86
CA ASN A 232 -17.34 4.24 -17.07
C ASN A 232 -17.61 2.80 -17.51
N LEU A 233 -18.31 2.07 -16.63
CA LEU A 233 -19.15 0.92 -17.00
C LEU A 233 -20.39 1.01 -16.10
N SER A 234 -21.23 2.00 -16.40
CA SER A 234 -22.67 1.92 -16.18
C SER A 234 -23.29 1.15 -17.33
#